data_AF-A0A6M0GCC4-F1
#
_entry.id   AF-A0A6M0GCC4-F1
#
_cell.length_a   1.000
_cell.length_b   1.000
_cell.length_c   1.000
_cell.angle_alpha   90.00
_cell.angle_beta   90.00
_cell.angle_gamma   90.00
#
_symmetry.space_group_name_H-M   'P 1'
#
loop_
_entity.id
_entity.type
_entity.pdbx_description
1 polymer ?
#
loop_
_entity_poly.entity_id
_entity_poly.type
_entity_poly.pdbx_seq_one_letter_code
_entity_poly.pdbx_strand_id
1 'polypeptide(L)'
;MASPKIFNRDVFLLIDQSGSMVRKDQSTGGKIRWKFLPEPLEGHVYRILNETSLDGQKICEEIVATCFSPNRVNKKTAYITSSEQIETFFIENQPATSTYLVPTLDHLLSQWFATRNQRGGFFLIYTDGQIDDRDEFVKLIEATCRKLNSQDELKIVIIGIGSDIDPKFYIQLDQNTRAFKDAKGLDCNIIVFDLLNEIEDIIDLLDRQLEDPEGGMPMWAKEQYPELFA
;
A
#
# COMPACT_ATOMS: atom_id res chain seq x y z
N MET A 1 -11.39 9.16 15.78
CA MET A 1 -10.73 8.06 16.52
C MET A 1 -10.79 6.89 15.59
N ALA A 2 -9.64 6.29 15.26
CA ALA A 2 -9.61 5.21 14.31
C ALA A 2 -10.36 3.96 14.82
N SER A 3 -10.93 3.19 13.91
CA SER A 3 -11.64 1.96 14.19
C SER A 3 -10.77 0.97 14.96
N PRO A 4 -11.34 0.18 15.89
CA PRO A 4 -10.62 -0.93 16.51
C PRO A 4 -10.03 -1.92 15.49
N LYS A 5 -10.54 -1.93 14.25
CA LYS A 5 -10.10 -2.82 13.18
C LYS A 5 -8.67 -2.52 12.70
N ILE A 6 -8.12 -1.32 12.89
CA ILE A 6 -6.76 -1.03 12.42
C ILE A 6 -5.67 -1.66 13.29
N PHE A 7 -5.99 -2.08 14.51
CA PHE A 7 -5.03 -2.60 15.47
C PHE A 7 -4.72 -4.10 15.26
N ASN A 8 -3.58 -4.56 15.78
CA ASN A 8 -3.12 -5.95 15.71
C ASN A 8 -3.00 -6.51 14.28
N ARG A 9 -2.17 -5.83 13.48
CA ARG A 9 -1.96 -6.12 12.06
C ARG A 9 -0.48 -6.43 11.80
N ASP A 10 -0.25 -7.35 10.87
CA ASP A 10 1.06 -7.50 10.23
C ASP A 10 1.18 -6.43 9.13
N VAL A 11 2.21 -5.59 9.19
CA VAL A 11 2.39 -4.48 8.25
C VAL A 11 3.60 -4.71 7.36
N PHE A 12 3.37 -4.63 6.05
CA PHE A 12 4.37 -4.78 5.01
C PHE A 12 4.51 -3.47 4.25
N LEU A 13 5.73 -3.03 4.01
CA LEU A 13 6.06 -1.83 3.25
C LEU A 13 6.83 -2.22 1.98
N LEU A 14 6.25 -1.94 0.83
CA LEU A 14 6.81 -2.22 -0.48
C LEU A 14 7.09 -0.91 -1.19
N ILE A 15 8.35 -0.68 -1.56
CA ILE A 15 8.79 0.56 -2.20
C ILE A 15 9.28 0.28 -3.61
N ASP A 16 8.78 1.04 -4.56
CA ASP A 16 9.21 0.98 -5.95
C ASP A 16 10.68 1.39 -6.06
N GLN A 17 11.50 0.50 -6.60
CA GLN A 17 12.93 0.71 -6.84
C GLN A 17 13.22 0.72 -8.34
N SER A 18 12.27 1.06 -9.19
CA SER A 18 12.48 1.13 -10.63
C SER A 18 13.25 2.37 -11.07
N GLY A 19 13.65 2.39 -12.34
CA GLY A 19 14.42 3.48 -12.93
C GLY A 19 13.64 4.78 -13.11
N SER A 20 12.30 4.78 -13.02
CA SER A 20 11.52 6.02 -13.00
C SER A 20 11.74 6.83 -11.72
N MET A 21 12.09 6.15 -10.61
CA MET A 21 12.31 6.79 -9.31
C MET A 21 13.51 7.75 -9.28
N VAL A 22 14.41 7.72 -10.27
CA VAL A 22 15.51 8.69 -10.40
C VAL A 22 15.12 9.97 -11.15
N ARG A 23 13.90 10.04 -11.69
CA ARG A 23 13.39 11.22 -12.39
C ARG A 23 13.01 12.32 -11.41
N LYS A 24 13.13 13.57 -11.87
CA LYS A 24 12.58 14.73 -11.17
C LYS A 24 11.10 14.87 -11.50
N ASP A 25 10.32 15.30 -10.51
CA ASP A 25 8.88 15.52 -10.67
C ASP A 25 8.47 16.87 -10.09
N GLN A 26 7.46 17.52 -10.67
CA GLN A 26 6.95 18.78 -10.13
C GLN A 26 6.14 18.55 -8.85
N SER A 27 5.45 17.41 -8.72
CA SER A 27 4.68 17.10 -7.50
C SER A 27 5.57 16.90 -6.27
N THR A 28 6.88 16.66 -6.47
CA THR A 28 7.88 16.56 -5.41
C THR A 28 8.67 17.86 -5.22
N GLY A 29 8.18 18.98 -5.75
CA GLY A 29 8.86 20.27 -5.74
C GLY A 29 10.13 20.30 -6.60
N GLY A 30 10.19 19.51 -7.67
CA GLY A 30 11.34 19.41 -8.58
C GLY A 30 12.45 18.47 -8.09
N LYS A 31 12.23 17.73 -7.00
CA LYS A 31 13.18 16.75 -6.44
C LYS A 31 13.13 15.43 -7.20
N ILE A 32 14.19 14.63 -7.07
CA ILE A 32 14.20 13.23 -7.51
C ILE A 32 13.22 12.45 -6.62
N ARG A 33 12.32 11.65 -7.20
CA ARG A 33 11.29 10.90 -6.46
C ARG A 33 11.87 10.04 -5.33
N TRP A 34 12.92 9.26 -5.62
CA TRP A 34 13.64 8.46 -4.61
C TRP A 34 14.25 9.29 -3.47
N LYS A 35 14.65 10.54 -3.73
CA LYS A 35 15.23 11.44 -2.71
C LYS A 35 14.17 12.23 -1.95
N PHE A 36 12.98 12.35 -2.51
CA PHE A 36 11.84 13.00 -1.87
C PHE A 36 11.13 12.05 -0.90
N LEU A 37 10.96 10.78 -1.28
CA LEU A 37 10.13 9.80 -0.58
C LEU A 37 10.49 9.49 0.89
N PRO A 38 11.76 9.52 1.35
CA PRO A 38 12.09 9.18 2.74
C PRO A 38 11.34 10.03 3.76
N GLU A 39 11.29 11.34 3.57
CA GLU A 39 10.70 12.30 4.52
C GLU A 39 9.20 12.05 4.80
N PRO A 40 8.30 11.97 3.81
CA PRO A 40 6.90 11.65 4.09
C PRO A 40 6.71 10.22 4.60
N LEU A 41 7.52 9.27 4.13
CA LEU A 41 7.44 7.88 4.56
C LEU A 41 7.86 7.71 6.04
N GLU A 42 8.85 8.46 6.52
CA GLU A 42 9.21 8.53 7.93
C GLU A 42 8.02 8.96 8.80
N GLY A 43 7.27 9.97 8.35
CA GLY A 43 6.04 10.41 9.02
C GLY A 43 4.99 9.31 9.07
N HIS A 44 4.76 8.61 7.95
CA HIS A 44 3.81 7.51 7.89
C HIS A 44 4.21 6.35 8.81
N VAL A 45 5.47 5.94 8.77
CA VAL A 45 6.01 4.87 9.63
C VAL A 45 5.94 5.25 11.10
N TYR A 46 6.26 6.51 11.43
CA TYR A 46 6.13 7.01 12.79
C TYR A 46 4.69 6.88 13.29
N ARG A 47 3.70 7.34 12.50
CA ARG A 47 2.29 7.21 12.89
C ARG A 47 1.88 5.75 13.05
N ILE A 48 2.21 4.88 12.11
CA ILE A 48 1.83 3.46 12.16
C ILE A 48 2.40 2.75 13.41
N LEU A 49 3.66 3.00 13.76
CA LEU A 49 4.33 2.34 14.89
C LEU A 49 3.91 2.90 16.27
N ASN A 50 3.35 4.11 16.31
CA ASN A 50 3.01 4.82 17.55
C ASN A 50 1.52 5.03 17.76
N GLU A 51 0.66 4.75 16.78
CA GLU A 51 -0.80 4.80 16.96
C GLU A 51 -1.25 3.71 17.94
N THR A 52 -2.01 4.11 18.96
CA THR A 52 -2.49 3.22 20.01
C THR A 52 -3.99 3.38 20.24
N SER A 53 -4.66 2.27 20.47
CA SER A 53 -6.04 2.25 20.94
C SER A 53 -6.14 2.74 22.39
N LEU A 54 -7.37 2.96 22.86
CA LEU A 54 -7.65 3.36 24.25
C LEU A 54 -7.14 2.34 25.29
N ASP A 55 -7.07 1.06 24.93
CA ASP A 55 -6.55 -0.04 25.76
C ASP A 55 -5.05 -0.30 25.54
N GLY A 56 -4.36 0.52 24.74
CA GLY A 56 -2.91 0.49 24.56
C GLY A 56 -2.42 -0.51 23.51
N GLN A 57 -3.31 -1.08 22.69
CA GLN A 57 -2.94 -1.93 21.57
C GLN A 57 -2.42 -1.08 20.41
N LYS A 58 -1.31 -1.50 19.80
CA LYS A 58 -0.74 -0.87 18.59
C LYS A 58 -1.28 -1.47 17.31
N ILE A 59 -1.11 -0.75 16.20
CA ILE A 59 -1.29 -1.31 14.85
C ILE A 59 -0.32 -2.46 14.66
N CYS A 60 0.97 -2.21 14.86
CA CYS A 60 2.03 -3.22 14.81
C CYS A 60 3.21 -2.81 15.69
N GLU A 61 4.04 -3.78 16.06
CA GLU A 61 5.32 -3.52 16.73
C GLU A 61 6.48 -3.35 15.74
N GLU A 62 6.31 -3.84 14.51
CA GLU A 62 7.35 -3.88 13.48
C GLU A 62 6.71 -3.85 12.10
N ILE A 63 7.39 -3.18 11.16
CA ILE A 63 7.03 -3.15 9.74
C ILE A 63 8.07 -3.93 8.94
N VAL A 64 7.59 -4.85 8.10
CA VAL A 64 8.43 -5.64 7.18
C VAL A 64 8.59 -4.86 5.88
N ALA A 65 9.76 -4.27 5.65
CA ALA A 65 10.03 -3.41 4.50
C ALA A 65 10.88 -4.09 3.43
N THR A 66 10.50 -3.94 2.15
CA THR A 66 11.30 -4.39 1.01
C THR A 66 11.08 -3.49 -0.21
N CYS A 67 11.98 -3.60 -1.19
CA CYS A 67 11.85 -2.93 -2.47
C CYS A 67 11.33 -3.90 -3.53
N PHE A 68 10.60 -3.43 -4.53
CA PHE A 68 10.28 -4.20 -5.74
C PHE A 68 10.94 -3.59 -6.99
N SER A 69 11.48 -4.48 -7.83
CA SER A 69 12.30 -4.28 -9.04
C SER A 69 13.50 -5.24 -8.97
N PRO A 70 13.88 -5.99 -10.03
CA PRO A 70 13.17 -6.28 -11.30
C PRO A 70 12.18 -7.45 -11.16
N ASN A 71 11.76 -8.11 -12.25
CA ASN A 71 10.87 -9.30 -12.27
C ASN A 71 11.44 -10.54 -11.52
N ARG A 72 11.57 -10.44 -10.20
CA ARG A 72 12.01 -11.48 -9.27
C ARG A 72 11.69 -11.04 -7.85
N VAL A 73 11.61 -12.01 -6.93
CA VAL A 73 11.50 -11.72 -5.50
C VAL A 73 12.75 -10.99 -5.01
N ASN A 74 12.56 -9.82 -4.39
CA ASN A 74 13.62 -9.21 -3.61
C ASN A 74 13.79 -9.98 -2.29
N LYS A 75 14.96 -10.59 -2.11
CA LYS A 75 15.26 -11.38 -0.89
C LYS A 75 15.72 -10.50 0.28
N LYS A 76 15.96 -9.22 0.05
CA LYS A 76 16.34 -8.28 1.10
C LYS A 76 15.08 -7.71 1.72
N THR A 77 14.95 -7.95 3.00
CA THR A 77 13.87 -7.44 3.83
C THR A 77 14.50 -6.76 5.03
N ALA A 78 14.04 -5.56 5.34
CA ALA A 78 14.37 -4.84 6.56
C ALA A 78 13.21 -4.95 7.54
N TYR A 79 13.55 -4.97 8.83
CA TYR A 79 12.59 -4.99 9.92
C TYR A 79 12.68 -3.63 10.62
N ILE A 80 11.60 -2.86 10.49
CA ILE A 80 11.55 -1.45 10.90
C ILE A 80 10.73 -1.35 12.18
N THR A 81 11.39 -0.92 13.25
CA THR A 81 10.82 -0.68 14.58
C THR A 81 10.91 0.77 15.01
N SER A 82 11.62 1.63 14.25
CA SER A 82 11.57 3.09 14.37
C SER A 82 11.60 3.78 13.00
N SER A 83 11.00 4.97 12.91
CA SER A 83 10.99 5.76 11.68
C SER A 83 12.39 6.18 11.22
N GLU A 84 13.34 6.36 12.13
CA GLU A 84 14.73 6.74 11.83
C GLU A 84 15.47 5.70 10.95
N GLN A 85 14.99 4.45 10.91
CA GLN A 85 15.56 3.40 10.06
C GLN A 85 15.23 3.59 8.57
N ILE A 86 14.28 4.47 8.22
CA ILE A 86 13.87 4.72 6.83
C ILE A 86 14.99 5.36 6.03
N GLU A 87 15.69 6.36 6.56
CA GLU A 87 16.84 6.96 5.87
C GLU A 87 17.90 5.90 5.53
N THR A 88 18.23 5.03 6.50
CA THR A 88 19.18 3.92 6.29
C THR A 88 18.70 2.97 5.21
N PHE A 89 17.40 2.62 5.21
CA PHE A 89 16.81 1.78 4.17
C PHE A 89 17.01 2.36 2.76
N PHE A 90 16.84 3.68 2.58
CA PHE A 90 17.03 4.36 1.29
C PHE A 90 18.50 4.60 0.90
N ILE A 91 19.43 4.51 1.85
CA ILE A 91 20.87 4.53 1.58
C ILE A 91 21.30 3.15 1.05
N GLU A 92 20.86 2.08 1.73
CA GLU A 92 21.22 0.69 1.40
C GLU A 92 20.56 0.19 0.11
N ASN A 93 19.45 0.80 -0.30
CA ASN A 93 18.73 0.48 -1.53
C ASN A 93 18.87 1.67 -2.51
N GLN A 94 19.22 1.40 -3.77
CA GLN A 94 19.27 2.42 -4.82
C GLN A 94 18.39 1.99 -6.00
N PRO A 95 17.71 2.92 -6.69
CA PRO A 95 16.89 2.61 -7.86
C PRO A 95 17.62 1.74 -8.89
N ALA A 96 16.87 0.82 -9.49
CA ALA A 96 17.27 -0.18 -10.45
C ALA A 96 16.53 0.04 -11.79
N THR A 97 16.12 -1.02 -12.47
CA THR A 97 15.64 -0.95 -13.86
C THR A 97 14.11 -1.00 -13.96
N SER A 98 13.52 -2.17 -14.13
CA SER A 98 12.10 -2.36 -14.45
C SER A 98 11.17 -2.37 -13.23
N THR A 99 9.85 -2.30 -13.44
CA THR A 99 8.84 -2.16 -12.38
C THR A 99 7.90 -3.36 -12.35
N TYR A 100 8.31 -4.43 -11.66
CA TYR A 100 7.48 -5.63 -11.45
C TYR A 100 7.12 -5.76 -9.98
N LEU A 101 5.84 -5.65 -9.66
CA LEU A 101 5.33 -5.71 -8.28
C LEU A 101 4.96 -7.13 -7.87
N VAL A 102 4.34 -7.89 -8.78
CA VAL A 102 3.69 -9.17 -8.49
C VAL A 102 4.63 -10.19 -7.85
N PRO A 103 5.88 -10.38 -8.31
CA PRO A 103 6.77 -11.38 -7.70
C PRO A 103 7.02 -11.12 -6.20
N THR A 104 7.25 -9.86 -5.82
CA THR A 104 7.50 -9.48 -4.43
C THR A 104 6.21 -9.53 -3.61
N LEU A 105 5.11 -9.03 -4.16
CA LEU A 105 3.81 -9.01 -3.47
C LEU A 105 3.28 -10.44 -3.22
N ASP A 106 3.31 -11.32 -4.22
CA ASP A 106 2.86 -12.72 -4.08
C ASP A 106 3.70 -13.49 -3.04
N HIS A 107 5.02 -13.24 -3.02
CA HIS A 107 5.90 -13.84 -2.01
C HIS A 107 5.51 -13.43 -0.58
N LEU A 108 5.32 -12.12 -0.34
CA LEU A 108 4.96 -11.61 0.98
C LEU A 108 3.53 -11.98 1.38
N LEU A 109 2.57 -11.98 0.45
CA LEU A 109 1.22 -12.48 0.70
C LEU A 109 1.25 -13.95 1.08
N SER A 110 2.00 -14.78 0.36
CA SER A 110 2.16 -16.21 0.67
C SER A 110 2.76 -16.43 2.06
N GLN A 111 3.77 -15.63 2.43
CA GLN A 111 4.35 -15.66 3.77
C GLN A 111 3.31 -15.27 4.83
N TRP A 112 2.58 -14.17 4.63
CA TRP A 112 1.54 -13.71 5.54
C TRP A 112 0.44 -14.76 5.70
N PHE A 113 -0.07 -15.35 4.61
CA PHE A 113 -1.07 -16.43 4.68
C PHE A 113 -0.57 -17.64 5.48
N ALA A 114 0.72 -17.96 5.43
CA ALA A 114 1.32 -19.08 6.15
C ALA A 114 1.50 -18.79 7.66
N THR A 115 1.66 -17.52 8.05
CA THR A 115 1.96 -17.13 9.44
C THR A 115 0.85 -16.36 10.15
N ARG A 116 -0.21 -15.95 9.44
CA ARG A 116 -1.32 -15.14 10.01
C ARG A 116 -2.02 -15.89 11.13
N ASN A 117 -1.68 -15.58 12.37
CA ASN A 117 -2.33 -16.16 13.54
C ASN A 117 -3.50 -15.27 13.96
N GLN A 118 -4.58 -15.27 13.16
CA GLN A 118 -5.78 -14.41 13.30
C GLN A 118 -5.53 -12.89 13.18
N ARG A 119 -4.28 -12.45 13.02
CA ARG A 119 -3.94 -11.06 12.73
C ARG A 119 -4.30 -10.71 11.29
N GLY A 120 -4.85 -9.53 11.11
CA GLY A 120 -5.04 -8.97 9.79
C GLY A 120 -3.73 -8.46 9.19
N GLY A 121 -3.76 -7.99 7.95
CA GLY A 121 -2.59 -7.48 7.24
C GLY A 121 -2.80 -6.12 6.59
N PHE A 122 -1.75 -5.31 6.57
CA PHE A 122 -1.64 -4.11 5.72
C PHE A 122 -0.42 -4.25 4.80
N PHE A 123 -0.61 -4.04 3.50
CA PHE A 123 0.47 -4.01 2.51
C PHE A 123 0.49 -2.62 1.90
N LEU A 124 1.46 -1.80 2.29
CA LEU A 124 1.61 -0.42 1.82
C LEU A 124 2.58 -0.40 0.65
N ILE A 125 2.11 0.02 -0.52
CA ILE A 125 2.86 0.00 -1.77
C ILE A 125 3.07 1.43 -2.24
N TYR A 126 4.31 1.89 -2.25
CA TYR A 126 4.68 3.22 -2.76
C TYR A 126 5.23 3.07 -4.17
N THR A 127 4.63 3.74 -5.16
CA THR A 127 5.03 3.64 -6.56
C THR A 127 4.86 4.96 -7.30
N ASP A 128 5.71 5.21 -8.31
CA ASP A 128 5.66 6.44 -9.08
C ASP A 128 4.98 6.34 -10.45
N GLY A 129 4.41 5.18 -10.76
CA GLY A 129 3.89 4.94 -12.09
C GLY A 129 3.12 3.64 -12.23
N GLN A 130 2.93 3.25 -13.48
CA GLN A 130 2.28 1.99 -13.82
C GLN A 130 3.24 0.83 -13.55
N ILE A 131 2.79 -0.16 -12.81
CA ILE A 131 3.46 -1.47 -12.75
C ILE A 131 3.42 -2.13 -14.13
N ASP A 132 4.47 -2.84 -14.52
CA ASP A 132 4.56 -3.53 -15.82
C ASP A 132 3.63 -4.76 -15.87
N ASP A 133 3.24 -5.30 -14.72
CA ASP A 133 2.53 -6.57 -14.52
C ASP A 133 1.08 -6.37 -14.02
N ARG A 134 0.34 -5.42 -14.62
CA ARG A 134 -1.04 -5.06 -14.23
C ARG A 134 -2.03 -6.22 -14.27
N ASP A 135 -2.02 -7.00 -15.33
CA ASP A 135 -2.96 -8.10 -15.51
C ASP A 135 -2.68 -9.22 -14.50
N GLU A 136 -1.39 -9.50 -14.25
CA GLU A 136 -0.95 -10.42 -13.20
C GLU A 136 -1.31 -9.90 -11.81
N PHE A 137 -1.19 -8.59 -11.57
CA PHE A 137 -1.58 -7.96 -10.32
C PHE A 137 -3.07 -8.15 -10.06
N VAL A 138 -3.94 -7.85 -11.03
CA VAL A 138 -5.39 -8.07 -10.92
C VAL A 138 -5.73 -9.54 -10.62
N LYS A 139 -5.06 -10.48 -11.30
CA LYS A 139 -5.22 -11.92 -11.02
C LYS A 139 -4.77 -12.30 -9.62
N LEU A 140 -3.68 -11.71 -9.13
CA LEU A 140 -3.18 -11.93 -7.77
C LEU A 140 -4.19 -11.42 -6.73
N ILE A 141 -4.78 -10.23 -6.95
CA ILE A 141 -5.83 -9.69 -6.07
C ILE A 141 -7.03 -10.61 -6.03
N GLU A 142 -7.53 -11.06 -7.19
CA GLU A 142 -8.65 -12.00 -7.26
C GLU A 142 -8.34 -13.32 -6.52
N ALA A 143 -7.15 -13.89 -6.75
CA ALA A 143 -6.70 -15.12 -6.08
C ALA A 143 -6.53 -14.93 -4.56
N THR A 144 -6.13 -13.73 -4.14
CA THR A 144 -5.99 -13.35 -2.73
C THR A 144 -7.34 -13.25 -2.06
N CYS A 145 -8.29 -12.52 -2.67
CA CYS A 145 -9.65 -12.39 -2.18
C CYS A 145 -10.31 -13.75 -1.93
N ARG A 146 -10.20 -14.69 -2.88
CA ARG A 146 -10.75 -16.05 -2.75
C ARG A 146 -10.20 -16.86 -1.56
N LYS A 147 -9.11 -16.42 -0.93
CA LYS A 147 -8.51 -17.05 0.27
C LYS A 147 -8.91 -16.35 1.58
N LEU A 148 -9.55 -15.18 1.51
CA LEU A 148 -10.01 -14.42 2.67
C LEU A 148 -11.44 -14.84 3.04
N ASN A 149 -11.78 -14.80 4.31
CA ASN A 149 -13.16 -15.00 4.80
C ASN A 149 -13.93 -13.68 4.96
N SER A 150 -13.21 -12.56 4.90
CA SER A 150 -13.72 -11.18 4.90
C SER A 150 -12.64 -10.25 4.33
N GLN A 151 -13.07 -9.19 3.64
CA GLN A 151 -12.18 -8.11 3.17
C GLN A 151 -11.48 -7.36 4.31
N ASP A 152 -12.01 -7.43 5.54
CA ASP A 152 -11.42 -6.77 6.70
C ASP A 152 -10.11 -7.43 7.15
N GLU A 153 -9.83 -8.67 6.72
CA GLU A 153 -8.61 -9.40 7.07
C GLU A 153 -7.35 -8.79 6.46
N LEU A 154 -7.45 -8.12 5.31
CA LEU A 154 -6.29 -7.65 4.55
C LEU A 154 -6.64 -6.38 3.78
N LYS A 155 -5.77 -5.38 3.83
CA LYS A 155 -5.81 -4.24 2.90
C LYS A 155 -4.46 -4.06 2.22
N ILE A 156 -4.52 -3.82 0.92
CA ILE A 156 -3.39 -3.49 0.05
C ILE A 156 -3.58 -2.02 -0.33
N VAL A 157 -2.75 -1.17 0.27
CA VAL A 157 -2.84 0.29 0.18
C VAL A 157 -1.78 0.76 -0.80
N ILE A 158 -2.21 1.31 -1.93
CA ILE A 158 -1.35 1.80 -3.00
C ILE A 158 -1.26 3.32 -2.88
N ILE A 159 -0.04 3.82 -2.75
CA ILE A 159 0.25 5.24 -2.56
C ILE A 159 1.07 5.72 -3.77
N GLY A 160 0.43 6.53 -4.59
CA GLY A 160 0.98 7.07 -5.82
C GLY A 160 1.89 8.27 -5.59
N ILE A 161 3.02 8.31 -6.32
CA ILE A 161 3.99 9.39 -6.26
C ILE A 161 4.16 9.98 -7.66
N GLY A 162 4.25 11.30 -7.76
CA GLY A 162 4.56 11.91 -9.05
C GLY A 162 3.35 12.04 -9.96
N SER A 163 3.62 12.61 -11.12
CA SER A 163 2.63 12.90 -12.16
C SER A 163 2.50 11.81 -13.22
N ASP A 164 3.37 10.80 -13.20
CA ASP A 164 3.37 9.68 -14.17
C ASP A 164 2.38 8.56 -13.78
N ILE A 165 1.83 8.60 -12.56
CA ILE A 165 0.82 7.62 -12.14
C ILE A 165 -0.48 7.85 -12.91
N ASP A 166 -1.12 6.76 -13.32
CA ASP A 166 -2.47 6.75 -13.88
C ASP A 166 -3.47 6.44 -12.76
N PRO A 167 -4.14 7.44 -12.17
CA PRO A 167 -4.99 7.24 -11.00
C PRO A 167 -6.23 6.41 -11.33
N LYS A 168 -6.73 6.46 -12.58
CA LYS A 168 -8.01 5.85 -12.96
C LYS A 168 -8.00 4.34 -12.75
N PHE A 169 -6.91 3.69 -13.14
CA PHE A 169 -6.74 2.24 -12.95
C PHE A 169 -6.87 1.85 -11.47
N TYR A 170 -6.20 2.57 -10.57
CA TYR A 170 -6.20 2.25 -9.16
C TYR A 170 -7.50 2.66 -8.45
N ILE A 171 -8.10 3.80 -8.82
CA ILE A 171 -9.43 4.21 -8.34
C ILE A 171 -10.48 3.14 -8.69
N GLN A 172 -10.46 2.62 -9.92
CA GLN A 172 -11.40 1.55 -10.32
C GLN A 172 -11.21 0.25 -9.53
N LEU A 173 -9.98 -0.06 -9.09
CA LEU A 173 -9.72 -1.20 -8.22
C LEU A 173 -10.18 -0.94 -6.78
N ASP A 174 -9.93 0.26 -6.25
CA ASP A 174 -10.43 0.71 -4.94
C ASP A 174 -11.96 0.70 -4.90
N GLN A 175 -12.64 1.00 -6.03
CA GLN A 175 -14.09 0.90 -6.17
C GLN A 175 -14.60 -0.54 -6.29
N ASN A 176 -13.71 -1.54 -6.31
CA ASN A 176 -14.02 -2.93 -6.60
C ASN A 176 -14.88 -3.11 -7.87
N THR A 177 -14.64 -2.32 -8.93
CA THR A 177 -15.39 -2.42 -10.21
C THR A 177 -15.28 -3.79 -10.88
N ARG A 178 -14.27 -4.58 -10.49
CA ARG A 178 -14.05 -5.96 -10.94
C ARG A 178 -14.90 -6.98 -10.18
N ALA A 179 -15.66 -6.56 -9.16
CA ALA A 179 -16.53 -7.39 -8.34
C ALA A 179 -15.81 -8.63 -7.78
N PHE A 180 -14.60 -8.43 -7.23
CA PHE A 180 -13.84 -9.51 -6.60
C PHE A 180 -14.66 -10.13 -5.46
N LYS A 181 -14.53 -11.45 -5.29
CA LYS A 181 -15.27 -12.22 -4.28
C LYS A 181 -14.37 -12.93 -3.30
N ASP A 182 -14.80 -12.97 -2.04
CA ASP A 182 -14.12 -13.71 -0.97
C ASP A 182 -14.40 -15.23 -1.05
N ALA A 183 -13.86 -16.00 -0.09
CA ALA A 183 -14.07 -17.45 -0.01
C ALA A 183 -15.54 -17.87 0.19
N LYS A 184 -16.41 -16.93 0.60
CA LYS A 184 -17.84 -17.14 0.83
C LYS A 184 -18.71 -16.62 -0.32
N GLY A 185 -18.10 -16.01 -1.35
CA GLY A 185 -18.81 -15.42 -2.48
C GLY A 185 -19.37 -14.02 -2.21
N LEU A 186 -18.95 -13.37 -1.11
CA LEU A 186 -19.30 -11.98 -0.80
C LEU A 186 -18.31 -11.02 -1.48
N ASP A 187 -18.68 -9.75 -1.63
CA ASP A 187 -17.78 -8.74 -2.18
C ASP A 187 -16.49 -8.61 -1.34
N CYS A 188 -15.37 -8.56 -2.04
CA CYS A 188 -14.05 -8.47 -1.46
C CYS A 188 -13.31 -7.25 -2.01
N ASN A 189 -13.42 -6.13 -1.32
CA ASN A 189 -12.65 -4.93 -1.62
C ASN A 189 -11.46 -4.82 -0.67
N ILE A 190 -10.27 -5.14 -1.16
CA ILE A 190 -9.02 -5.07 -0.38
C ILE A 190 -8.03 -4.03 -0.89
N ILE A 191 -8.35 -3.33 -2.00
CA ILE A 191 -7.47 -2.30 -2.56
C ILE A 191 -7.89 -0.95 -2.01
N VAL A 192 -6.94 -0.19 -1.47
CA VAL A 192 -7.11 1.21 -1.12
C VAL A 192 -6.11 1.99 -1.97
N PHE A 193 -6.52 3.11 -2.57
CA PHE A 193 -5.63 3.95 -3.35
C PHE A 193 -5.69 5.41 -2.90
N ASP A 194 -4.52 6.05 -2.87
CA ASP A 194 -4.38 7.48 -2.71
C ASP A 194 -3.11 8.03 -3.37
N LEU A 195 -3.03 9.35 -3.51
CA LEU A 195 -1.82 10.05 -3.95
C LEU A 195 -1.07 10.59 -2.73
N LEU A 196 0.25 10.43 -2.71
CA LEU A 196 1.08 10.80 -1.57
C LEU A 196 0.89 12.26 -1.12
N ASN A 197 0.66 13.17 -2.07
CA ASN A 197 0.46 14.59 -1.79
C ASN A 197 -0.98 14.94 -1.34
N GLU A 198 -1.91 14.00 -1.42
CA GLU A 198 -3.31 14.15 -1.01
C GLU A 198 -3.60 13.47 0.34
N ILE A 199 -2.65 12.67 0.85
CA ILE A 199 -2.75 12.02 2.16
C ILE A 199 -2.44 13.06 3.25
N GLU A 200 -3.43 13.35 4.10
CA GLU A 200 -3.24 14.19 5.30
C GLU A 200 -2.74 13.38 6.50
N ASP A 201 -3.38 12.23 6.76
CA ASP A 201 -2.99 11.28 7.82
C ASP A 201 -3.06 9.84 7.27
N ILE A 202 -1.96 9.09 7.41
CA ILE A 202 -1.90 7.69 7.01
C ILE A 202 -2.90 6.84 7.79
N ILE A 203 -3.19 7.18 9.05
CA ILE A 203 -4.10 6.40 9.89
C ILE A 203 -5.53 6.44 9.32
N ASP A 204 -5.98 7.62 8.88
CA ASP A 204 -7.28 7.78 8.25
C ASP A 204 -7.36 6.98 6.93
N LEU A 205 -6.27 6.95 6.14
CA LEU A 205 -6.21 6.13 4.92
C LEU A 205 -6.33 4.62 5.22
N LEU A 206 -5.66 4.12 6.26
CA LEU A 206 -5.73 2.72 6.66
C LEU A 206 -7.12 2.32 7.16
N ASP A 207 -7.82 3.27 7.78
CA ASP A 207 -9.12 3.03 8.42
C ASP A 207 -10.31 3.20 7.47
N ARG A 208 -10.17 4.06 6.46
CA ARG A 208 -11.23 4.50 5.54
C ARG A 208 -12.17 3.38 5.07
N GLN A 209 -11.61 2.28 4.56
CA GLN A 209 -12.41 1.13 4.07
C GLN A 209 -12.74 0.08 5.13
N LEU A 210 -12.18 0.17 6.33
CA LEU A 210 -12.51 -0.72 7.45
C LEU A 210 -13.75 -0.20 8.19
N GLU A 211 -13.95 1.12 8.22
CA GLU A 211 -15.17 1.76 8.71
C GLU A 211 -16.28 1.78 7.66
N ASP A 212 -15.98 2.27 6.45
CA ASP A 212 -16.96 2.40 5.37
C ASP A 212 -16.41 1.83 4.05
N PRO A 213 -16.59 0.52 3.82
CA PRO A 213 -16.13 -0.15 2.61
C PRO A 213 -16.76 0.36 1.31
N GLU A 214 -17.92 1.04 1.37
CA GLU A 214 -18.68 1.50 0.20
C GLU A 214 -18.48 3.00 -0.09
N GLY A 215 -18.27 3.84 0.94
CA GLY A 215 -18.14 5.29 0.82
C GLY A 215 -16.72 5.86 0.99
N GLY A 216 -15.77 5.01 1.39
CA GLY A 216 -14.38 5.36 1.69
C GLY A 216 -13.51 5.72 0.49
N MET A 217 -13.87 6.76 -0.26
CA MET A 217 -13.13 7.26 -1.44
C MET A 217 -12.60 8.66 -1.18
N PRO A 218 -11.37 9.00 -1.62
CA PRO A 218 -10.79 10.30 -1.34
C PRO A 218 -11.50 11.41 -2.12
N MET A 219 -11.62 12.58 -1.51
CA MET A 219 -12.37 13.71 -2.09
C MET A 219 -11.79 14.17 -3.42
N TRP A 220 -10.46 14.26 -3.53
CA TRP A 220 -9.81 14.65 -4.79
C TRP A 220 -10.18 13.71 -5.95
N ALA A 221 -10.36 12.41 -5.69
CA ALA A 221 -10.72 11.46 -6.74
C ALA A 221 -12.14 11.72 -7.26
N LYS A 222 -13.08 12.02 -6.35
CA LYS A 222 -14.46 12.37 -6.71
C LYS A 222 -14.53 13.69 -7.49
N GLU A 223 -13.68 14.65 -7.14
CA GLU A 223 -13.63 15.96 -7.79
C GLU A 223 -12.95 15.94 -9.17
N GLN A 224 -11.84 15.21 -9.29
CA GLN A 224 -11.06 15.15 -10.54
C GLN A 224 -11.55 14.10 -11.53
N TYR A 225 -12.18 13.03 -11.03
CA TYR A 225 -12.67 11.90 -11.84
C TYR A 225 -14.15 11.60 -11.58
N PRO A 226 -15.06 12.58 -11.62
CA PRO A 226 -16.47 12.39 -11.30
C PRO A 226 -17.14 11.34 -12.19
N GLU A 227 -16.63 11.12 -13.41
CA GLU A 227 -17.14 10.11 -14.33
C GLU A 227 -16.98 8.67 -13.82
N LEU A 228 -16.09 8.43 -12.86
CA LEU A 228 -15.89 7.11 -12.25
C LEU A 228 -16.91 6.83 -11.13
N PHE A 229 -17.66 7.84 -10.68
CA PHE A 229 -18.58 7.73 -9.52
C PHE A 229 -20.05 7.97 -9.89
N ALA A 230 -20.35 8.11 -11.20
CA ALA A 230 -21.67 8.39 -11.74
C ALA A 230 -22.50 7.13 -12.00
#